data_AF-A0A968ZJ20-F1
#
_entry.id   AF-A0A968ZJ20-F1
#
_cell.length_a   1.000
_cell.length_b   1.000
_cell.length_c   1.000
_cell.angle_alpha   90.00
_cell.angle_beta   90.00
_cell.angle_gamma   90.00
#
_symmetry.space_group_name_H-M   'P 1'
#
loop_
_entity.id
_entity.type
_entity.pdbx_description
1 polymer ?
#
loop_
_entity_poly.entity_id
_entity_poly.type
_entity_poly.pdbx_seq_one_letter_code
_entity_poly.pdbx_strand_id
1 'polypeptide(L)'
;MTASLLKSDKTLRTLNDPDLTLQDIIQSLPKDCFKQNPWEAWTEAIVSVLMVALGYGLLLKSPWFLLPLAWVFTGTALTGFFVIGHDAGHRSFAKKPWVNDLVGHLFMMPLIYPFHAWRILHNFHHAHTNELEVDNAWRPFGAEEYEGLHPLIRTVYKFIRGYFWWIGSIFHWANLHFDWRSFDEKDRGDVKLSVAVVALFAVIVFPALIWTTGIWGFIKFWLVPWLVYHFWM
;
A
#
# COMPACT_ATOMS: atom_id res chain seq x y z
N MET A 1 16.09 12.62 3.95
CA MET A 1 16.32 13.67 4.97
C MET A 1 17.05 14.83 4.31
N THR A 2 16.33 15.83 3.82
CA THR A 2 16.90 17.11 3.45
C THR A 2 17.08 17.90 4.74
N ALA A 3 18.32 17.99 5.23
CA ALA A 3 18.65 18.91 6.31
C ALA A 3 18.36 20.33 5.81
N SER A 4 17.38 21.00 6.43
CA SER A 4 17.07 22.39 6.12
C SER A 4 18.27 23.25 6.50
N LEU A 5 18.84 23.95 5.51
CA LEU A 5 19.88 24.98 5.71
C LEU A 5 19.28 26.33 6.13
N LEU A 6 17.97 26.43 6.28
CA LEU A 6 17.31 27.65 6.72
C LEU A 6 17.44 27.77 8.24
N LYS A 7 18.02 28.90 8.69
CA LYS A 7 17.98 29.28 10.11
C LYS A 7 16.52 29.32 10.57
N SER A 8 16.21 28.54 11.60
CA SER A 8 14.93 28.60 12.31
C SER A 8 14.59 30.05 12.63
N ASP A 9 13.44 30.52 12.16
CA ASP A 9 12.92 31.84 12.50
C ASP A 9 12.60 31.86 14.00
N LYS A 10 12.99 32.95 14.68
CA LYS A 10 12.83 33.11 16.13
C LYS A 10 11.40 33.49 16.53
N THR A 11 10.55 33.83 15.56
CA THR A 11 9.11 34.06 15.78
C THR A 11 8.28 32.77 15.67
N LEU A 12 8.89 31.62 15.42
CA LEU A 12 8.18 30.34 15.38
C LEU A 12 7.68 29.99 16.79
N ARG A 13 6.36 29.91 16.91
CA ARG A 13 5.67 29.39 18.10
C ARG A 13 6.18 27.99 18.41
N THR A 14 6.45 27.72 19.68
CA THR A 14 6.88 26.38 20.11
C THR A 14 5.67 25.45 20.16
N LEU A 15 5.88 24.12 20.10
CA LEU A 15 4.80 23.13 20.17
C LEU A 15 3.96 23.21 21.47
N ASN A 16 4.43 23.95 22.47
CA ASN A 16 3.73 24.19 23.73
C ASN A 16 2.83 25.44 23.70
N ASP A 17 2.77 26.14 22.57
CA ASP A 17 1.86 27.27 22.39
C ASP A 17 0.43 26.75 22.18
N PRO A 18 -0.51 27.02 23.11
CA PRO A 18 -1.88 26.53 23.02
C PRO A 18 -2.65 27.13 21.83
N ASP A 19 -2.15 28.22 21.23
CA ASP A 19 -2.74 28.87 20.07
C ASP A 19 -2.11 28.40 18.74
N LEU A 20 -1.18 27.44 18.76
CA LEU A 20 -0.60 26.87 17.54
C LEU A 20 -1.59 25.90 16.87
N THR A 21 -1.96 26.21 15.63
CA THR A 21 -2.88 25.38 14.84
C THR A 21 -2.16 24.59 13.75
N LEU A 22 -2.79 23.52 13.24
CA LEU A 22 -2.31 22.80 12.05
C LEU A 22 -2.16 23.74 10.84
N GLN A 23 -3.03 24.75 10.73
CA GLN A 23 -2.99 25.72 9.65
C GLN A 23 -1.71 26.57 9.70
N ASP A 24 -1.24 26.94 10.90
CA ASP A 24 0.01 27.68 11.07
C ASP A 24 1.21 26.84 10.60
N ILE A 25 1.21 25.54 10.92
CA ILE A 25 2.23 24.60 10.45
C ILE A 25 2.21 24.51 8.92
N ILE A 26 1.04 24.31 8.32
CA ILE A 26 0.89 24.22 6.85
C ILE A 26 1.36 25.52 6.18
N GLN A 27 1.03 26.68 6.74
CA GLN A 27 1.44 27.98 6.20
C GLN A 27 2.95 28.25 6.34
N SER A 28 3.62 27.62 7.32
CA SER A 28 5.07 27.71 7.47
C SER A 28 5.86 26.92 6.41
N LEU A 29 5.21 25.96 5.73
CA LEU A 29 5.85 25.14 4.70
C LEU A 29 5.98 25.90 3.36
N PRO A 30 7.07 25.69 2.60
CA PRO A 30 7.21 26.28 1.27
C PRO A 30 6.02 25.95 0.36
N LYS A 31 5.48 26.95 -0.36
CA LYS A 31 4.34 26.75 -1.27
C LYS A 31 4.61 25.69 -2.35
N ASP A 32 5.88 25.49 -2.70
CA ASP A 32 6.29 24.48 -3.67
C ASP A 32 6.04 23.04 -3.18
N CYS A 33 6.00 22.78 -1.86
CA CYS A 33 5.67 21.47 -1.30
C CYS A 33 4.24 21.01 -1.62
N PHE A 34 3.36 21.93 -1.99
CA PHE A 34 1.95 21.65 -2.33
C PHE A 34 1.70 21.67 -3.85
N LYS A 35 2.73 21.91 -4.67
CA LYS A 35 2.60 21.92 -6.12
C LYS A 35 2.75 20.51 -6.68
N GLN A 36 1.67 20.00 -7.23
CA GLN A 36 1.71 18.75 -8.00
C GLN A 36 2.41 18.96 -9.34
N ASN A 37 3.38 18.11 -9.67
CA ASN A 37 4.03 18.06 -10.96
C ASN A 37 3.51 16.87 -11.79
N PRO A 38 2.63 17.09 -12.80
CA PRO A 38 2.09 15.99 -13.59
C PRO A 38 3.16 15.26 -14.40
N TRP A 39 4.24 15.92 -14.79
CA TRP A 39 5.31 15.27 -15.56
C TRP A 39 6.06 14.26 -14.71
N GLU A 40 6.35 14.59 -13.45
CA GLU A 40 6.98 13.65 -12.51
C GLU A 40 6.04 12.48 -12.23
N ALA A 41 4.79 12.75 -11.85
CA ALA A 41 3.81 11.71 -11.55
C ALA A 41 3.61 10.70 -12.70
N TRP A 42 3.43 11.20 -13.93
CA TRP A 42 3.29 10.31 -15.10
C TRP A 42 4.60 9.63 -15.51
N THR A 43 5.76 10.27 -15.30
CA THR A 43 7.06 9.63 -15.53
C THR A 43 7.26 8.47 -14.59
N GLU A 44 6.97 8.64 -13.29
CA GLU A 44 7.04 7.57 -12.29
C GLU A 44 6.09 6.43 -12.62
N ALA A 45 4.85 6.74 -12.99
CA ALA A 45 3.88 5.73 -13.43
C ALA A 45 4.38 4.92 -14.64
N ILE A 46 4.95 5.59 -15.66
CA ILE A 46 5.52 4.93 -16.84
C ILE A 46 6.72 4.08 -16.45
N VAL A 47 7.63 4.60 -15.62
CA VAL A 47 8.80 3.85 -15.14
C VAL A 47 8.35 2.61 -14.38
N SER A 48 7.37 2.72 -13.48
CA SER A 48 6.81 1.57 -12.76
C SER A 48 6.26 0.52 -13.73
N VAL A 49 5.50 0.92 -14.75
CA VAL A 49 4.98 -0.01 -15.78
C VAL A 49 6.11 -0.68 -16.55
N LEU A 50 7.15 0.07 -16.94
CA LEU A 50 8.31 -0.47 -17.64
C LEU A 50 9.11 -1.46 -16.76
N MET A 51 9.27 -1.16 -15.47
CA MET A 51 9.96 -2.06 -14.54
C MET A 51 9.17 -3.35 -14.31
N VAL A 52 7.85 -3.27 -14.15
CA VAL A 52 6.99 -4.46 -14.05
C VAL A 52 7.04 -5.27 -15.35
N ALA A 53 6.94 -4.63 -16.51
CA ALA A 53 7.06 -5.29 -17.81
C ALA A 53 8.42 -5.99 -17.99
N LEU A 54 9.51 -5.33 -17.58
CA LEU A 54 10.85 -5.94 -17.57
C LEU A 54 10.90 -7.15 -16.64
N GLY A 55 10.34 -7.07 -15.43
CA GLY A 55 10.27 -8.17 -14.48
C GLY A 55 9.55 -9.40 -15.05
N TYR A 56 8.39 -9.19 -15.68
CA TYR A 56 7.68 -10.26 -16.38
C TYR A 56 8.46 -10.80 -17.59
N GLY A 57 9.17 -9.95 -18.33
CA GLY A 57 10.11 -10.38 -19.38
C GLY A 57 11.21 -11.30 -18.83
N LEU A 58 11.79 -10.96 -17.68
CA LEU A 58 12.76 -11.80 -16.98
C LEU A 58 12.14 -13.12 -16.54
N LEU A 59 10.94 -13.12 -15.94
CA LEU A 59 10.27 -14.36 -15.54
C LEU A 59 9.99 -15.28 -16.73
N LEU A 60 9.67 -14.73 -17.91
CA LEU A 60 9.44 -15.52 -19.12
C LEU A 60 10.71 -16.19 -19.64
N LYS A 61 11.88 -15.54 -19.52
CA LYS A 61 13.14 -15.98 -20.17
C LYS A 61 14.15 -16.63 -19.22
N SER A 62 14.06 -16.36 -17.92
CA SER A 62 15.03 -16.83 -16.95
C SER A 62 15.01 -18.36 -16.77
N PRO A 63 16.18 -19.02 -16.75
CA PRO A 63 16.29 -20.40 -16.30
C PRO A 63 15.93 -20.52 -14.81
N TRP A 64 15.60 -21.73 -14.36
CA TRP A 64 15.05 -21.97 -13.02
C TRP A 64 15.92 -21.40 -11.88
N PHE A 65 17.25 -21.44 -12.03
CA PHE A 65 18.19 -20.95 -11.01
C PHE A 65 18.28 -19.42 -10.93
N LEU A 66 17.80 -18.68 -11.94
CA LEU A 66 17.67 -17.22 -11.90
C LEU A 66 16.26 -16.74 -11.51
N LEU A 67 15.29 -17.66 -11.36
CA LEU A 67 13.93 -17.29 -10.94
C LEU A 67 13.87 -16.56 -9.60
N PRO A 68 14.66 -16.91 -8.56
CA PRO A 68 14.66 -16.14 -7.31
C PRO A 68 14.98 -14.66 -7.51
N LEU A 69 15.98 -14.33 -8.34
CA LEU A 69 16.33 -12.94 -8.64
C LEU A 69 15.23 -12.25 -9.45
N ALA A 70 14.65 -12.95 -10.44
CA ALA A 70 13.56 -12.42 -11.24
C ALA A 70 12.28 -12.19 -10.40
N TRP A 71 11.98 -13.05 -9.42
CA TRP A 71 10.87 -12.88 -8.50
C TRP A 71 11.08 -11.70 -7.56
N VAL A 72 12.26 -11.57 -6.95
CA VAL A 72 12.60 -10.42 -6.11
C VAL A 72 12.49 -9.12 -6.89
N PHE A 73 13.01 -9.09 -8.12
CA PHE A 73 12.90 -7.92 -8.99
C PHE A 73 11.42 -7.61 -9.32
N THR A 74 10.66 -8.60 -9.76
CA THR A 74 9.27 -8.40 -10.21
C THR A 74 8.36 -7.96 -9.06
N GLY A 75 8.47 -8.60 -7.89
CA GLY A 75 7.69 -8.21 -6.72
C GLY A 75 8.05 -6.82 -6.20
N THR A 76 9.34 -6.46 -6.19
CA THR A 76 9.77 -5.08 -5.87
C THR A 76 9.23 -4.06 -6.88
N ALA A 77 9.22 -4.40 -8.17
CA ALA A 77 8.63 -3.54 -9.20
C ALA A 77 7.11 -3.38 -9.00
N LEU A 78 6.41 -4.43 -8.57
CA LEU A 78 4.99 -4.39 -8.20
C LEU A 78 4.72 -3.52 -6.96
N THR A 79 5.66 -3.40 -6.02
CA THR A 79 5.58 -2.37 -4.97
C THR A 79 5.51 -0.96 -5.57
N GLY A 80 6.20 -0.71 -6.69
CA GLY A 80 6.05 0.53 -7.44
C GLY A 80 4.61 0.80 -7.88
N PHE A 81 3.86 -0.24 -8.27
CA PHE A 81 2.43 -0.06 -8.56
C PHE A 81 1.64 0.36 -7.34
N PHE A 82 1.92 -0.26 -6.19
CA PHE A 82 1.30 0.13 -4.95
C PHE A 82 1.59 1.59 -4.58
N VAL A 83 2.84 2.06 -4.76
CA VAL A 83 3.23 3.46 -4.50
C VAL A 83 2.47 4.44 -5.39
N ILE A 84 2.33 4.15 -6.69
CA ILE A 84 1.52 4.99 -7.60
C ILE A 84 0.05 5.01 -7.15
N GLY A 85 -0.49 3.85 -6.77
CA GLY A 85 -1.83 3.77 -6.18
C GLY A 85 -1.95 4.54 -4.86
N HIS A 86 -0.91 4.52 -4.04
CA HIS A 86 -0.84 5.22 -2.77
C HIS A 86 -0.95 6.74 -2.95
N ASP A 87 -0.17 7.29 -3.87
CA ASP A 87 -0.18 8.72 -4.16
C ASP A 87 -1.51 9.17 -4.80
N ALA A 88 -2.12 8.30 -5.60
CA ALA A 88 -3.48 8.49 -6.07
C ALA A 88 -4.50 8.48 -4.90
N GLY A 89 -4.32 7.61 -3.89
CA GLY A 89 -5.13 7.58 -2.67
C GLY A 89 -5.10 8.90 -1.90
N HIS A 90 -3.91 9.51 -1.79
CA HIS A 90 -3.68 10.82 -1.17
C HIS A 90 -4.08 12.01 -2.03
N ARG A 91 -4.59 11.77 -3.24
CA ARG A 91 -4.92 12.81 -4.23
C ARG A 91 -3.72 13.65 -4.67
N SER A 92 -2.49 13.16 -4.46
CA SER A 92 -1.25 13.84 -4.83
C SER A 92 -0.84 13.54 -6.28
N PHE A 93 -1.27 12.41 -6.86
CA PHE A 93 -0.94 12.03 -8.24
C PHE A 93 -1.54 12.99 -9.29
N ALA A 94 -2.81 13.39 -9.14
CA ALA A 94 -3.46 14.30 -10.09
C ALA A 94 -4.39 15.31 -9.40
N LYS A 95 -4.59 16.48 -10.03
CA LYS A 95 -5.53 17.51 -9.56
C LYS A 95 -6.99 17.07 -9.56
N LYS A 96 -7.37 16.19 -10.50
CA LYS A 96 -8.75 15.74 -10.68
C LYS A 96 -8.99 14.46 -9.87
N PRO A 97 -9.95 14.43 -8.93
CA PRO A 97 -10.18 13.24 -8.08
C PRO A 97 -10.43 11.96 -8.89
N TRP A 98 -11.26 12.02 -9.93
CA TRP A 98 -11.56 10.84 -10.76
C TRP A 98 -10.33 10.24 -11.47
N VAL A 99 -9.31 11.05 -11.80
CA VAL A 99 -8.06 10.55 -12.40
C VAL A 99 -7.30 9.72 -11.37
N ASN A 100 -7.24 10.19 -10.13
CA ASN A 100 -6.65 9.43 -9.04
C ASN A 100 -7.43 8.14 -8.78
N ASP A 101 -8.77 8.19 -8.79
CA ASP A 101 -9.57 6.98 -8.63
C ASP A 101 -9.27 5.96 -9.74
N LEU A 102 -9.20 6.39 -10.99
CA LEU A 102 -8.86 5.52 -12.12
C LEU A 102 -7.45 4.93 -11.98
N VAL A 103 -6.43 5.76 -11.73
CA VAL A 103 -5.03 5.34 -11.58
C VAL A 103 -4.89 4.38 -10.39
N GLY A 104 -5.51 4.71 -9.25
CA GLY A 104 -5.53 3.87 -8.07
C GLY A 104 -6.06 2.47 -8.37
N HIS A 105 -7.21 2.36 -9.04
CA HIS A 105 -7.74 1.06 -9.45
C HIS A 105 -6.81 0.33 -10.43
N LEU A 106 -6.32 0.99 -11.48
CA LEU A 106 -5.49 0.35 -12.49
C LEU A 106 -4.20 -0.24 -11.91
N PHE A 107 -3.55 0.47 -11.00
CA PHE A 107 -2.28 0.05 -10.42
C PHE A 107 -2.44 -0.91 -9.25
N MET A 108 -3.48 -0.80 -8.43
CA MET A 108 -3.71 -1.72 -7.31
C MET A 108 -4.46 -3.00 -7.70
N MET A 109 -5.16 -3.02 -8.85
CA MET A 109 -5.92 -4.18 -9.32
C MET A 109 -5.07 -5.44 -9.52
N PRO A 110 -3.88 -5.40 -10.17
CA PRO A 110 -3.01 -6.58 -10.30
C PRO A 110 -2.52 -7.15 -8.97
N LEU A 111 -2.49 -6.31 -7.92
CA LEU A 111 -2.09 -6.66 -6.56
C LEU A 111 -3.24 -7.26 -5.74
N ILE A 112 -4.45 -7.29 -6.30
CA ILE A 112 -5.70 -7.65 -5.61
C ILE A 112 -5.92 -6.75 -4.38
N TYR A 113 -5.61 -5.45 -4.49
CA TYR A 113 -5.83 -4.49 -3.42
C TYR A 113 -7.03 -3.58 -3.76
N PRO A 114 -8.16 -3.66 -3.04
CA PRO A 114 -9.32 -2.79 -3.29
C PRO A 114 -8.99 -1.31 -2.99
N PHE A 115 -8.82 -0.51 -4.04
CA PHE A 115 -8.30 0.86 -3.94
C PHE A 115 -9.05 1.76 -2.95
N HIS A 116 -10.38 1.87 -3.03
CA HIS A 116 -11.13 2.75 -2.13
C HIS A 116 -11.08 2.27 -0.68
N ALA A 117 -11.18 0.95 -0.44
CA ALA A 117 -11.07 0.37 0.89
C ALA A 117 -9.72 0.75 1.53
N TRP A 118 -8.65 0.54 0.77
CA TRP A 118 -7.30 0.88 1.19
C TRP A 118 -7.13 2.38 1.43
N ARG A 119 -7.56 3.23 0.50
CA ARG A 119 -7.48 4.70 0.63
C ARG A 119 -8.15 5.19 1.91
N ILE A 120 -9.34 4.70 2.21
CA ILE A 120 -10.10 5.13 3.40
C ILE A 120 -9.38 4.69 4.68
N LEU A 121 -9.01 3.41 4.77
CA LEU A 121 -8.30 2.86 5.91
C LEU A 121 -6.91 3.50 6.10
N HIS A 122 -6.20 3.78 5.02
CA HIS A 122 -4.89 4.42 5.05
C HIS A 122 -4.98 5.88 5.49
N ASN A 123 -5.97 6.63 5.00
CA ASN A 123 -6.18 8.01 5.47
C ASN A 123 -6.62 8.06 6.93
N PHE A 124 -7.39 7.08 7.38
CA PHE A 124 -7.76 6.93 8.79
C PHE A 124 -6.53 6.62 9.66
N HIS A 125 -5.63 5.74 9.20
CA HIS A 125 -4.32 5.51 9.81
C HIS A 125 -3.53 6.82 9.90
N HIS A 126 -3.33 7.55 8.80
CA HIS A 126 -2.57 8.82 8.81
C HIS A 126 -3.13 9.88 9.76
N ALA A 127 -4.45 9.91 9.95
CA ALA A 127 -5.09 10.83 10.89
C ALA A 127 -4.88 10.44 12.37
N HIS A 128 -4.62 9.15 12.65
CA HIS A 128 -4.52 8.59 14.01
C HIS A 128 -3.25 7.75 14.20
N THR A 129 -2.17 8.06 13.47
CA THR A 129 -0.97 7.23 13.42
C THR A 129 -0.39 7.04 14.82
N ASN A 130 -0.20 5.78 15.22
CA ASN A 130 0.27 5.38 16.56
C ASN A 130 -0.67 5.75 17.72
N GLU A 131 -1.93 6.12 17.47
CA GLU A 131 -2.96 6.15 18.50
C GLU A 131 -3.43 4.72 18.78
N LEU A 132 -2.88 4.11 19.83
CA LEU A 132 -2.94 2.66 20.10
C LEU A 132 -4.33 2.01 19.94
N GLU A 133 -5.40 2.69 20.33
CA GLU A 133 -6.77 2.15 20.31
C GLU A 133 -7.59 2.61 19.11
N VAL A 134 -7.04 3.49 18.27
CA VAL A 134 -7.74 4.10 17.14
C VAL A 134 -7.12 3.67 15.81
N ASP A 135 -5.78 3.64 15.72
CA ASP A 135 -5.06 3.24 14.52
C ASP A 135 -5.44 1.83 14.04
N ASN A 136 -5.96 1.74 12.82
CA ASN A 136 -6.38 0.49 12.19
C ASN A 136 -5.22 -0.30 11.55
N ALA A 137 -4.06 0.31 11.33
CA ALA A 137 -2.91 -0.33 10.70
C ALA A 137 -2.10 -1.17 11.69
N TRP A 138 -1.97 -0.69 12.92
CA TRP A 138 -1.06 -1.28 13.88
C TRP A 138 -1.55 -1.12 15.33
N ARG A 139 -1.90 -2.26 15.95
CA ARG A 139 -2.18 -2.36 17.40
C ARG A 139 -1.42 -3.55 18.00
N PRO A 140 -0.31 -3.34 18.71
CA PRO A 140 0.34 -4.40 19.46
C PRO A 140 -0.55 -4.84 20.62
N PHE A 141 -0.42 -6.10 21.03
CA PHE A 141 -1.01 -6.54 22.29
C PHE A 141 -0.37 -5.79 23.46
N GLY A 142 -1.21 -5.34 24.40
CA GLY A 142 -0.75 -4.83 25.69
C GLY A 142 -0.04 -5.93 26.50
N ALA A 143 0.73 -5.55 27.52
CA ALA A 143 1.52 -6.53 28.30
C ALA A 143 0.62 -7.62 28.91
N GLU A 144 -0.48 -7.23 29.57
CA GLU A 144 -1.42 -8.16 30.19
C GLU A 144 -2.12 -9.05 29.16
N GLU A 145 -2.58 -8.47 28.04
CA GLU A 145 -3.20 -9.21 26.94
C GLU A 145 -2.24 -10.26 26.39
N TYR A 146 -0.99 -9.86 26.11
CA TYR A 146 0.05 -10.73 25.60
C TYR A 146 0.41 -11.87 26.56
N GLU A 147 0.50 -11.60 27.86
CA GLU A 147 0.76 -12.60 28.89
C GLU A 147 -0.39 -13.61 29.03
N GLY A 148 -1.63 -13.16 28.80
CA GLY A 148 -2.83 -13.98 28.77
C GLY A 148 -2.98 -14.87 27.53
N LEU A 149 -2.27 -14.60 26.44
CA LEU A 149 -2.38 -15.39 25.20
C LEU A 149 -1.89 -16.84 25.39
N HIS A 150 -2.47 -17.77 24.65
CA HIS A 150 -1.96 -19.15 24.57
C HIS A 150 -0.50 -19.15 24.07
N PRO A 151 0.42 -20.00 24.62
CA PRO A 151 1.83 -19.99 24.24
C PRO A 151 2.09 -20.12 22.74
N LEU A 152 1.28 -20.90 22.03
CA LEU A 152 1.35 -21.02 20.57
C LEU A 152 1.08 -19.68 19.88
N ILE A 153 0.05 -18.94 20.31
CA ILE A 153 -0.31 -17.64 19.73
C ILE A 153 0.80 -16.62 20.00
N ARG A 154 1.40 -16.63 21.19
CA ARG A 154 2.57 -15.79 21.50
C ARG A 154 3.74 -16.06 20.56
N THR A 155 4.03 -17.33 20.30
CA THR A 155 5.10 -17.74 19.38
C THR A 155 4.79 -17.29 17.95
N VAL A 156 3.57 -17.53 17.45
CA VAL A 156 3.14 -17.08 16.12
C VAL A 156 3.20 -15.56 16.01
N TYR A 157 2.71 -14.84 17.02
CA TYR A 157 2.77 -13.38 17.08
C TYR A 157 4.21 -12.87 17.01
N LYS A 158 5.14 -13.46 17.78
CA LYS A 158 6.57 -13.10 17.71
C LYS A 158 7.18 -13.34 16.34
N PHE A 159 6.83 -14.44 15.67
CA PHE A 159 7.33 -14.73 14.33
C PHE A 159 6.80 -13.73 13.30
N ILE A 160 5.48 -13.49 13.30
CA ILE A 160 4.84 -12.53 12.40
C ILE A 160 5.34 -11.12 12.67
N ARG A 161 5.53 -10.70 13.93
CA ARG A 161 6.02 -9.35 14.26
C ARG A 161 7.54 -9.19 14.16
N GLY A 162 8.26 -10.30 13.96
CA GLY A 162 9.71 -10.35 13.77
C GLY A 162 10.06 -10.67 12.32
N TYR A 163 10.62 -11.86 12.08
CA TYR A 163 11.15 -12.26 10.77
C TYR A 163 10.13 -12.40 9.63
N PHE A 164 8.83 -12.51 9.95
CA PHE A 164 7.77 -12.77 8.97
C PHE A 164 6.69 -11.68 8.94
N TRP A 165 7.08 -10.40 9.08
CA TRP A 165 6.16 -9.24 9.05
C TRP A 165 5.26 -9.20 7.82
N TRP A 166 5.78 -9.66 6.69
CA TRP A 166 5.06 -9.74 5.42
C TRP A 166 3.86 -10.70 5.43
N ILE A 167 3.87 -11.71 6.31
CA ILE A 167 2.68 -12.54 6.56
C ILE A 167 1.62 -11.72 7.30
N GLY A 168 2.03 -10.87 8.24
CA GLY A 168 1.14 -9.91 8.91
C GLY A 168 0.49 -8.94 7.93
N SER A 169 1.26 -8.48 6.92
CA SER A 169 0.77 -7.67 5.81
C SER A 169 -0.37 -8.36 5.04
N ILE A 170 -0.20 -9.65 4.72
CA ILE A 170 -1.24 -10.47 4.05
C ILE A 170 -2.49 -10.60 4.94
N PHE A 171 -2.33 -10.86 6.23
CA PHE A 171 -3.48 -10.91 7.14
C PHE A 171 -4.19 -9.56 7.26
N HIS A 172 -3.45 -8.47 7.38
CA HIS A 172 -4.01 -7.12 7.41
C HIS A 172 -4.81 -6.81 6.13
N TRP A 173 -4.22 -7.10 4.98
CA TRP A 173 -4.86 -6.99 3.67
C TRP A 173 -6.17 -7.78 3.62
N ALA A 174 -6.12 -9.08 3.92
CA ALA A 174 -7.27 -9.98 3.81
C ALA A 174 -8.42 -9.64 4.78
N ASN A 175 -8.10 -9.21 6.00
CA ASN A 175 -9.12 -8.99 7.04
C ASN A 175 -9.82 -7.64 6.93
N LEU A 176 -9.14 -6.59 6.42
CA LEU A 176 -9.69 -5.23 6.48
C LEU A 176 -10.25 -4.70 5.16
N HIS A 177 -9.79 -5.19 4.02
CA HIS A 177 -10.00 -4.49 2.76
C HIS A 177 -11.19 -4.98 1.92
N PHE A 178 -11.77 -6.13 2.28
CA PHE A 178 -12.79 -6.79 1.45
C PHE A 178 -14.21 -6.70 2.01
N ASP A 179 -14.37 -6.53 3.32
CA ASP A 179 -15.70 -6.39 3.91
C ASP A 179 -16.17 -4.93 3.85
N TRP A 180 -16.94 -4.59 2.82
CA TRP A 180 -17.53 -3.25 2.69
C TRP A 180 -18.46 -2.87 3.84
N ARG A 181 -18.91 -3.81 4.69
CA ARG A 181 -19.82 -3.53 5.81
C ARG A 181 -19.12 -2.86 6.98
N SER A 182 -17.80 -3.04 7.11
CA SER A 182 -16.98 -2.40 8.14
C SER A 182 -16.75 -0.90 7.89
N PHE A 183 -17.19 -0.38 6.74
CA PHE A 183 -17.07 1.02 6.35
C PHE A 183 -18.36 1.80 6.59
N ASP A 184 -18.20 3.11 6.79
CA ASP A 184 -19.29 4.09 6.88
C ASP A 184 -20.24 3.98 5.68
N GLU A 185 -21.54 4.19 5.92
CA GLU A 185 -22.58 4.01 4.90
C GLU A 185 -22.33 4.79 3.61
N LYS A 186 -21.79 6.01 3.73
CA LYS A 186 -21.44 6.89 2.60
C LYS A 186 -20.35 6.29 1.70
N ASP A 187 -19.45 5.48 2.25
CA ASP A 187 -18.27 4.95 1.55
C ASP A 187 -18.48 3.52 1.01
N ARG A 188 -19.53 2.82 1.47
CA ARG A 188 -19.80 1.42 1.10
C ARG A 188 -19.95 1.22 -0.41
N GLY A 189 -20.49 2.20 -1.14
CA GLY A 189 -20.63 2.15 -2.59
C GLY A 189 -19.27 2.05 -3.30
N ASP A 190 -18.35 2.94 -2.92
CA ASP A 190 -16.99 3.00 -3.45
C ASP A 190 -16.20 1.73 -3.09
N VAL A 191 -16.30 1.26 -1.85
CA VAL A 191 -15.62 0.02 -1.42
C VAL A 191 -16.13 -1.18 -2.20
N LYS A 192 -17.46 -1.31 -2.40
CA LYS A 192 -18.05 -2.38 -3.23
C LYS A 192 -17.51 -2.35 -4.64
N LEU A 193 -17.39 -1.16 -5.25
CA LEU A 193 -16.81 -1.01 -6.58
C LEU A 193 -15.37 -1.52 -6.62
N SER A 194 -14.51 -1.08 -5.70
CA SER A 194 -13.11 -1.53 -5.68
C SER A 194 -12.96 -3.02 -5.44
N VAL A 195 -13.77 -3.61 -4.55
CA VAL A 195 -13.79 -5.07 -4.31
C VAL A 195 -14.25 -5.81 -5.57
N ALA A 196 -15.28 -5.31 -6.26
CA ALA A 196 -15.75 -5.89 -7.51
C ALA A 196 -14.69 -5.82 -8.61
N VAL A 197 -13.92 -4.73 -8.72
CA VAL A 197 -12.83 -4.57 -9.69
C VAL A 197 -11.76 -5.65 -9.49
N VAL A 198 -11.26 -5.84 -8.26
CA VAL A 198 -10.21 -6.85 -8.01
C VAL A 198 -10.74 -8.28 -8.11
N ALA A 199 -12.01 -8.50 -7.74
CA ALA A 199 -12.65 -9.80 -7.88
C ALA A 199 -12.84 -10.17 -9.36
N LEU A 200 -13.30 -9.22 -10.18
CA LEU A 200 -13.46 -9.42 -11.63
C LEU A 200 -12.10 -9.69 -12.28
N PHE A 201 -11.06 -8.93 -11.90
CA PHE A 201 -9.70 -9.19 -12.35
C PHE A 201 -9.26 -10.62 -11.99
N ALA A 202 -9.41 -11.05 -10.73
CA ALA A 202 -9.03 -12.39 -10.30
C ALA A 202 -9.78 -13.50 -11.04
N VAL A 203 -11.11 -13.36 -11.20
CA VAL A 203 -11.96 -14.35 -11.88
C VAL A 203 -11.65 -14.47 -13.37
N ILE A 204 -11.16 -13.42 -14.02
CA ILE A 204 -10.75 -13.46 -15.43
C ILE A 204 -9.30 -13.95 -15.55
N VAL A 205 -8.38 -13.30 -14.84
CA VAL A 205 -6.94 -13.45 -15.05
C VAL A 205 -6.41 -14.75 -14.47
N PHE A 206 -6.88 -15.18 -13.29
CA PHE A 206 -6.32 -16.38 -12.67
C PHE A 206 -6.70 -17.66 -13.43
N PRO A 207 -7.97 -17.88 -13.82
CA PRO A 207 -8.31 -19.03 -14.66
C PRO A 207 -7.60 -18.98 -16.02
N ALA A 208 -7.50 -17.81 -16.67
CA ALA A 208 -6.78 -17.68 -17.94
C ALA A 208 -5.29 -18.00 -17.79
N LEU A 209 -4.64 -17.52 -16.72
CA LEU A 209 -3.24 -17.82 -16.42
C LEU A 209 -3.04 -19.32 -16.15
N ILE A 210 -3.88 -19.92 -15.31
CA ILE A 210 -3.82 -21.37 -15.01
C ILE A 210 -4.08 -22.19 -16.27
N TRP A 211 -5.04 -21.81 -17.09
CA TRP A 211 -5.38 -22.52 -18.34
C TRP A 211 -4.20 -22.50 -19.33
N THR A 212 -3.53 -21.35 -19.46
CA THR A 212 -2.46 -21.16 -20.46
C THR A 212 -1.09 -21.66 -19.99
N THR A 213 -0.83 -21.68 -18.68
CA THR A 213 0.51 -21.93 -18.12
C THR A 213 0.54 -23.03 -17.04
N GLY A 214 -0.61 -23.62 -16.71
CA GLY A 214 -0.78 -24.55 -15.61
C GLY A 214 -0.72 -23.87 -14.23
N ILE A 215 -0.93 -24.66 -13.18
CA ILE A 215 -0.86 -24.16 -11.79
C ILE A 215 0.51 -23.58 -11.46
N TRP A 216 1.57 -24.13 -12.05
CA TRP A 216 2.92 -23.60 -11.85
C TRP A 216 3.08 -22.19 -12.42
N GLY A 217 2.43 -21.87 -13.54
CA GLY A 217 2.49 -20.52 -14.07
C GLY A 217 1.73 -19.50 -13.20
N PHE A 218 0.62 -19.89 -12.56
CA PHE A 218 0.01 -19.06 -11.52
C PHE A 218 0.97 -18.77 -10.37
N ILE A 219 1.68 -19.80 -9.90
CA ILE A 219 2.68 -19.64 -8.83
C ILE A 219 3.82 -18.71 -9.30
N LYS A 220 4.37 -18.99 -10.48
CA LYS A 220 5.53 -18.31 -11.04
C LYS A 220 5.27 -16.84 -11.39
N PHE A 221 4.12 -16.53 -11.97
CA PHE A 221 3.83 -15.20 -12.52
C PHE A 221 2.98 -14.31 -11.61
N TRP A 222 2.22 -14.89 -10.69
CA TRP A 222 1.38 -14.09 -9.78
C TRP A 222 1.73 -14.32 -8.32
N LEU A 223 1.63 -15.56 -7.81
CA LEU A 223 1.74 -15.79 -6.36
C LEU A 223 3.11 -15.37 -5.80
N VAL A 224 4.22 -15.82 -6.37
CA VAL A 224 5.55 -15.51 -5.80
C VAL A 224 5.90 -14.02 -5.92
N PRO A 225 5.71 -13.34 -7.07
CA PRO A 225 5.85 -11.89 -7.14
C PRO A 225 4.96 -11.14 -6.14
N TRP A 226 3.72 -11.60 -5.94
CA TRP A 226 2.79 -10.99 -4.97
C TRP A 226 3.23 -11.18 -3.51
N LEU A 227 3.81 -12.34 -3.16
CA LEU A 227 4.42 -12.55 -1.83
C LEU A 227 5.62 -11.63 -1.60
N VAL A 228 6.46 -11.42 -2.63
CA VAL A 228 7.57 -10.46 -2.57
C VAL A 228 7.05 -9.02 -2.47
N TYR A 229 5.96 -8.67 -3.15
CA TYR A 229 5.32 -7.36 -2.97
C TYR A 229 4.93 -7.14 -1.50
N HIS A 230 4.26 -8.12 -0.86
CA HIS A 230 3.90 -8.04 0.56
C HIS A 230 5.10 -7.98 1.51
N PHE A 231 6.30 -8.38 1.07
CA PHE A 231 7.52 -8.16 1.84
C PHE A 231 7.82 -6.67 2.08
N TRP A 232 7.42 -5.80 1.15
CA TRP A 232 7.65 -4.36 1.20
C TRP A 232 6.51 -3.57 1.86
N MET A 233 5.43 -4.25 2.26
CA MET A 233 4.18 -3.67 2.76
C MET A 233 4.05 -3.83 4.26
#